data_AF-A0A936XFX3-F1
#
_entry.id   AF-A0A936XFX3-F1
#
_cell.length_a   1.000
_cell.length_b   1.000
_cell.length_c   1.000
_cell.angle_alpha   90.00
_cell.angle_beta   90.00
_cell.angle_gamma   90.00
#
_symmetry.space_group_name_H-M   'P 1'
#
loop_
_entity.id
_entity.type
_entity.pdbx_description
1 polymer ?
#
loop_
_entity_poly.entity_id
_entity_poly.type
_entity_poly.pdbx_seq_one_letter_code
_entity_poly.pdbx_strand_id
1 'polypeptide(L)'
;MDCSTLAPTFNANTITIRNTHTVTIISSSSADQLTIDAGGTLVHSNGQSFTLNNGTGTDMTVNGTYVLNGTQPSGTGTIEIPRGGLVRVEGNAAPGESDDFAFGNANVTFRTGCTYEWATTLFTPSWTARTFFTIGENTRYLFSQTPSFALGGANPTVIYGTLEATAPITFTGAGTKTIANGILGSAAIDASGSTEIFSSPEAQPVYWVEQDCSHCLQALLI
;
A
#
# COMPACT_ATOMS: atom_id res chain seq x y z
N MET A 1 -0.79 35.20 -16.54
CA MET A 1 -0.42 33.84 -16.12
C MET A 1 1.08 33.79 -16.14
N ASP A 2 1.69 33.65 -14.98
CA ASP A 2 3.14 33.50 -14.87
C ASP A 2 3.42 32.00 -14.80
N CYS A 3 3.88 31.43 -15.91
CA CYS A 3 4.30 30.03 -15.96
C CYS A 3 5.81 30.02 -15.67
N SER A 4 6.16 29.57 -14.46
CA SER A 4 7.56 29.43 -14.05
C SER A 4 8.27 28.44 -14.97
N THR A 5 9.40 28.88 -15.53
CA THR A 5 10.27 28.09 -16.43
C THR A 5 11.43 27.42 -15.69
N LEU A 6 11.57 27.63 -14.38
CA LEU A 6 12.61 27.02 -13.56
C LEU A 6 12.12 25.70 -12.98
N ALA A 7 12.77 24.61 -13.39
CA ALA A 7 12.65 23.33 -12.71
C ALA A 7 13.20 23.46 -11.27
N PRO A 8 12.52 22.92 -10.25
CA PRO A 8 13.08 22.84 -8.90
C PRO A 8 14.47 22.19 -8.91
N THR A 9 15.41 22.73 -8.13
CA THR A 9 16.72 22.14 -7.88
C THR A 9 16.83 21.75 -6.41
N PHE A 10 17.93 21.10 -5.98
CA PHE A 10 18.18 20.79 -4.56
C PHE A 10 18.22 22.02 -3.64
N ASN A 11 18.20 23.25 -4.20
CA ASN A 11 18.06 24.50 -3.45
C ASN A 11 16.60 24.97 -3.28
N ALA A 12 15.62 24.26 -3.86
CA ALA A 12 14.21 24.55 -3.67
C ALA A 12 13.79 24.06 -2.28
N ASN A 13 13.70 24.97 -1.31
CA ASN A 13 13.53 24.65 0.11
C ASN A 13 12.28 23.80 0.46
N THR A 14 11.28 23.71 -0.42
CA THR A 14 10.11 22.83 -0.29
C THR A 14 9.40 22.75 -1.64
N ILE A 15 9.03 21.56 -2.11
CA ILE A 15 8.14 21.38 -3.27
C ILE A 15 6.75 21.02 -2.74
N THR A 16 5.69 21.70 -3.18
CA THR A 16 4.32 21.40 -2.71
C THR A 16 3.36 21.22 -3.87
N ILE A 17 2.73 20.04 -3.93
CA ILE A 17 1.61 19.76 -4.83
C ILE A 17 0.33 20.07 -4.07
N ARG A 18 -0.28 21.22 -4.37
CA ARG A 18 -1.42 21.74 -3.61
C ARG A 18 -2.72 21.00 -3.94
N ASN A 19 -3.72 21.18 -3.08
CA ASN A 19 -5.09 20.73 -3.30
C ASN A 19 -5.57 21.01 -4.74
N THR A 20 -6.28 20.05 -5.35
CA THR A 20 -6.75 20.00 -6.74
C THR A 20 -5.68 19.93 -7.84
N HIS A 21 -4.39 20.09 -7.53
CA HIS A 21 -3.34 19.97 -8.53
C HIS A 21 -2.96 18.51 -8.75
N THR A 22 -2.73 18.16 -10.01
CA THR A 22 -2.13 16.90 -10.41
C THR A 22 -0.81 17.18 -11.11
N VAL A 23 0.27 16.58 -10.61
CA VAL A 23 1.59 16.59 -11.25
C VAL A 23 1.87 15.19 -11.76
N THR A 24 2.36 15.06 -12.99
CA THR A 24 2.73 13.76 -13.58
C THR A 24 4.21 13.74 -13.89
N ILE A 25 4.91 12.73 -13.39
CA ILE A 25 6.30 12.45 -13.75
C ILE A 25 6.27 11.65 -15.06
N ILE A 26 6.62 12.29 -16.17
CA ILE A 26 6.67 11.68 -17.52
C ILE A 26 8.10 11.54 -18.07
N SER A 27 9.08 12.03 -17.33
CA SER A 27 10.51 11.90 -17.61
C SER A 27 11.27 11.86 -16.29
N SER A 28 12.53 11.41 -16.32
CA SER A 28 13.37 11.36 -15.12
C SER A 28 13.37 12.69 -14.37
N SER A 29 13.11 12.63 -13.06
CA SER A 29 13.03 13.80 -12.20
C SER A 29 13.55 13.47 -10.80
N SER A 30 13.79 14.51 -10.01
CA SER A 30 14.19 14.38 -8.62
C SER A 30 13.47 15.39 -7.74
N ALA A 31 13.29 15.06 -6.47
CA ALA A 31 12.79 15.99 -5.47
C ALA A 31 13.59 15.87 -4.16
N ASP A 32 13.48 16.91 -3.36
CA ASP A 32 13.92 17.00 -1.97
C ASP A 32 12.83 17.79 -1.23
N GLN A 33 12.44 17.33 -0.04
CA GLN A 33 11.34 17.91 0.74
C GLN A 33 10.05 18.17 -0.08
N LEU A 34 9.48 17.11 -0.65
CA LEU A 34 8.22 17.13 -1.40
C LEU A 34 7.00 16.88 -0.50
N THR A 35 6.05 17.81 -0.47
CA THR A 35 4.74 17.61 0.15
C THR A 35 3.65 17.49 -0.90
N ILE A 36 2.88 16.40 -0.87
CA ILE A 36 1.60 16.29 -1.57
C ILE A 36 0.52 16.68 -0.57
N ASP A 37 -0.08 17.86 -0.73
CA ASP A 37 -1.15 18.33 0.16
C ASP A 37 -2.39 17.45 0.02
N ALA A 38 -3.25 17.47 1.03
CA ALA A 38 -4.56 16.83 0.96
C ALA A 38 -5.33 17.30 -0.29
N GLY A 39 -5.79 16.35 -1.10
CA GLY A 39 -6.44 16.60 -2.39
C GLY A 39 -5.51 17.00 -3.55
N GLY A 40 -4.19 17.07 -3.32
CA GLY A 40 -3.18 17.09 -4.38
C GLY A 40 -2.85 15.67 -4.85
N THR A 41 -2.36 15.53 -6.08
CA THR A 41 -1.99 14.23 -6.67
C THR A 41 -0.63 14.29 -7.36
N LEU A 42 0.25 13.34 -7.03
CA LEU A 42 1.43 13.04 -7.82
C LEU A 42 1.23 11.71 -8.54
N VAL A 43 1.38 11.72 -9.86
CA VAL A 43 1.36 10.51 -10.69
C VAL A 43 2.79 10.15 -11.08
N HIS A 44 3.28 9.02 -10.57
CA HIS A 44 4.54 8.43 -10.99
C HIS A 44 4.27 7.45 -12.13
N SER A 45 4.61 7.85 -13.35
CA SER A 45 4.37 7.00 -14.54
C SER A 45 5.31 5.79 -14.55
N ASN A 46 4.84 4.68 -15.13
CA ASN A 46 5.66 3.48 -15.24
C ASN A 46 6.98 3.74 -16.00
N GLY A 47 8.06 3.13 -15.53
CA GLY A 47 9.38 3.18 -16.15
C GLY A 47 10.07 4.53 -16.08
N GLN A 48 9.48 5.52 -15.39
CA GLN A 48 10.13 6.80 -15.17
C GLN A 48 10.93 6.76 -13.88
N SER A 49 12.14 7.34 -13.91
CA SER A 49 12.93 7.47 -12.69
C SER A 49 12.46 8.67 -11.89
N PHE A 50 12.14 8.45 -10.62
CA PHE A 50 11.95 9.51 -9.65
C PHE A 50 12.93 9.30 -8.50
N THR A 51 13.88 10.21 -8.32
CA THR A 51 14.88 10.13 -7.26
C THR A 51 14.52 11.08 -6.12
N LEU A 52 14.32 10.53 -4.93
CA LEU A 52 14.22 11.30 -3.70
C LEU A 52 15.61 11.45 -3.09
N ASN A 53 16.08 12.69 -3.10
CA ASN A 53 17.32 13.04 -2.45
C ASN A 53 17.11 13.03 -0.93
N ASN A 54 18.15 12.67 -0.18
CA ASN A 54 18.13 12.72 1.27
C ASN A 54 18.63 14.10 1.74
N GLY A 55 17.73 14.86 2.33
CA GLY A 55 17.95 16.14 2.96
C GLY A 55 17.73 16.08 4.46
N THR A 56 17.32 17.21 5.05
CA THR A 56 16.97 17.26 6.47
C THR A 56 15.47 16.99 6.66
N GLY A 57 15.13 15.97 7.45
CA GLY A 57 13.74 15.66 7.77
C GLY A 57 13.16 14.65 6.80
N THR A 58 11.84 14.72 6.58
CA THR A 58 11.13 13.83 5.66
C THR A 58 11.16 14.39 4.24
N ASP A 59 11.74 13.61 3.32
CA ASP A 59 12.00 14.05 1.94
C ASP A 59 10.75 13.97 1.04
N MET A 60 9.77 13.15 1.43
CA MET A 60 8.45 13.14 0.82
C MET A 60 7.32 12.87 1.82
N THR A 61 6.32 13.73 1.88
CA THR A 61 5.10 13.56 2.69
C THR A 61 3.87 13.46 1.81
N VAL A 62 3.07 12.40 1.98
CA VAL A 62 1.87 12.12 1.17
C VAL A 62 0.59 12.37 1.98
N ASN A 63 0.15 13.63 2.09
CA ASN A 63 -1.16 13.95 2.67
C ASN A 63 -2.31 13.78 1.65
N GLY A 64 -1.99 13.87 0.37
CA GLY A 64 -2.92 13.66 -0.75
C GLY A 64 -2.81 12.25 -1.34
N THR A 65 -2.75 12.18 -2.67
CA THR A 65 -2.63 10.91 -3.41
C THR A 65 -1.29 10.80 -4.11
N TYR A 66 -0.60 9.69 -3.91
CA TYR A 66 0.54 9.26 -4.71
C TYR A 66 0.13 8.07 -5.57
N VAL A 67 0.04 8.27 -6.89
CA VAL A 67 -0.27 7.20 -7.83
C VAL A 67 1.03 6.54 -8.28
N LEU A 68 1.13 5.23 -8.06
CA LEU A 68 2.29 4.41 -8.37
C LEU A 68 1.97 3.42 -9.49
N ASN A 69 2.75 3.46 -10.58
CA ASN A 69 2.48 2.67 -11.78
C ASN A 69 3.58 1.65 -12.13
N GLY A 70 4.18 0.97 -11.14
CA GLY A 70 5.11 -0.14 -11.37
C GLY A 70 6.59 0.21 -11.25
N THR A 71 6.94 1.46 -10.96
CA THR A 71 8.30 1.89 -10.64
C THR A 71 8.27 2.66 -9.34
N GLN A 72 9.06 2.26 -8.35
CA GLN A 72 9.12 2.96 -7.06
C GLN A 72 10.13 4.12 -7.10
N PRO A 73 10.00 5.14 -6.23
CA PRO A 73 11.04 6.15 -6.10
C PRO A 73 12.36 5.51 -5.65
N SER A 74 13.46 6.02 -6.18
CA SER A 74 14.83 5.63 -5.86
C SER A 74 15.51 6.69 -4.99
N GLY A 75 16.74 6.40 -4.55
CA GLY A 75 17.51 7.28 -3.69
C GLY A 75 17.44 6.87 -2.23
N THR A 76 17.92 7.76 -1.35
CA THR A 76 18.01 7.51 0.10
C THR A 76 17.08 8.41 0.90
N GLY A 77 16.25 9.21 0.23
CA GLY A 77 15.24 10.02 0.91
C GLY A 77 14.18 9.17 1.59
N THR A 78 13.67 9.67 2.70
CA THR A 78 12.61 9.09 3.52
C THR A 78 11.23 9.56 3.07
N ILE A 79 10.25 8.67 3.16
CA ILE A 79 8.87 8.92 2.75
C ILE A 79 7.95 8.65 3.93
N GLU A 80 7.04 9.57 4.20
CA GLU A 80 5.98 9.39 5.18
C GLU A 80 4.60 9.47 4.51
N ILE A 81 3.77 8.46 4.77
CA ILE A 81 2.36 8.45 4.42
C ILE A 81 1.57 8.63 5.73
N PRO A 82 1.25 9.88 6.13
CA PRO A 82 0.48 10.14 7.34
C PRO A 82 -0.98 9.69 7.21
N ARG A 83 -1.73 9.79 8.31
CA ARG A 83 -3.18 9.53 8.34
C ARG A 83 -3.90 10.28 7.21
N GLY A 84 -4.76 9.57 6.48
CA GLY A 84 -5.51 10.13 5.35
C GLY A 84 -4.74 10.19 4.03
N GLY A 85 -3.42 9.98 4.06
CA GLY A 85 -2.61 9.80 2.86
C GLY A 85 -2.99 8.54 2.09
N LEU A 86 -2.94 8.63 0.76
CA LEU A 86 -3.26 7.53 -0.15
C LEU A 86 -2.09 7.25 -1.07
N VAL A 87 -1.65 6.00 -1.10
CA VAL A 87 -0.85 5.46 -2.20
C VAL A 87 -1.76 4.56 -3.02
N ARG A 88 -1.94 4.88 -4.30
CA ARG A 88 -2.83 4.15 -5.21
C ARG A 88 -2.02 3.50 -6.33
N VAL A 89 -2.15 2.19 -6.45
CA VAL A 89 -1.54 1.40 -7.53
C VAL A 89 -2.54 1.28 -8.67
N GLU A 90 -2.41 2.12 -9.69
CA GLU A 90 -3.24 2.04 -10.91
C GLU A 90 -2.59 1.14 -11.98
N GLY A 91 -1.29 0.85 -11.83
CA GLY A 91 -0.55 -0.12 -12.62
C GLY A 91 0.59 -0.75 -11.83
N ASN A 92 0.92 -1.99 -12.17
CA ASN A 92 2.15 -2.64 -11.70
C ASN A 92 2.78 -3.48 -12.81
N ALA A 93 2.92 -2.88 -14.01
CA ALA A 93 3.67 -3.50 -15.08
C ALA A 93 5.18 -3.45 -14.79
N ALA A 94 5.97 -4.25 -15.53
CA ALA A 94 7.42 -4.29 -15.38
C ALA A 94 8.02 -2.86 -15.25
N PRO A 95 8.88 -2.60 -14.25
CA PRO A 95 9.59 -3.59 -13.41
C PRO A 95 8.76 -4.24 -12.28
N GLY A 96 7.55 -3.74 -12.01
CA GLY A 96 6.63 -4.38 -11.05
C GLY A 96 6.95 -4.02 -9.60
N GLU A 97 7.46 -2.83 -9.35
CA GLU A 97 7.98 -2.40 -8.05
C GLU A 97 6.92 -1.71 -7.16
N SER A 98 5.65 -1.64 -7.59
CA SER A 98 4.62 -1.02 -6.76
C SER A 98 4.48 -1.77 -5.45
N ASP A 99 4.42 -3.10 -5.44
CA ASP A 99 4.39 -3.86 -4.19
C ASP A 99 5.68 -3.72 -3.38
N ASP A 100 6.85 -3.63 -4.03
CA ASP A 100 8.14 -3.39 -3.35
C ASP A 100 8.13 -2.10 -2.52
N PHE A 101 7.41 -1.08 -2.97
CA PHE A 101 7.22 0.15 -2.20
C PHE A 101 6.54 -0.09 -0.84
N ALA A 102 5.64 -1.07 -0.76
CA ALA A 102 4.86 -1.38 0.44
C ALA A 102 5.51 -2.41 1.38
N PHE A 103 6.43 -3.25 0.89
CA PHE A 103 7.07 -4.30 1.72
C PHE A 103 8.61 -4.23 1.76
N GLY A 104 9.25 -3.70 0.71
CA GLY A 104 10.69 -3.81 0.48
C GLY A 104 11.47 -2.53 0.76
N ASN A 105 10.78 -1.39 0.90
CA ASN A 105 11.43 -0.10 1.05
C ASN A 105 11.48 0.35 2.52
N ALA A 106 12.66 0.19 3.14
CA ALA A 106 12.91 0.58 4.52
C ALA A 106 12.84 2.11 4.76
N ASN A 107 12.84 2.92 3.71
CA ASN A 107 12.74 4.37 3.82
C ASN A 107 11.28 4.86 3.83
N VAL A 108 10.30 3.96 3.68
CA VAL A 108 8.88 4.30 3.66
C VAL A 108 8.23 3.98 4.99
N THR A 109 7.62 5.00 5.60
CA THR A 109 6.84 4.88 6.83
C THR A 109 5.36 5.07 6.51
N PHE A 110 4.58 4.00 6.69
CA PHE A 110 3.12 4.05 6.60
C PHE A 110 2.54 4.25 7.99
N ARG A 111 1.81 5.35 8.21
CA ARG A 111 1.20 5.66 9.50
C ARG A 111 -0.21 5.11 9.62
N THR A 112 -0.64 4.90 10.85
CA THR A 112 -2.00 4.45 11.17
C THR A 112 -3.06 5.36 10.52
N GLY A 113 -3.96 4.73 9.78
CA GLY A 113 -5.04 5.41 9.05
C GLY A 113 -4.66 5.99 7.69
N CYS A 114 -3.48 5.68 7.15
CA CYS A 114 -3.22 5.82 5.72
C CYS A 114 -3.80 4.64 4.92
N THR A 115 -3.91 4.79 3.60
CA THR A 115 -4.37 3.73 2.70
C THR A 115 -3.31 3.41 1.64
N TYR A 116 -3.07 2.11 1.46
CA TYR A 116 -2.39 1.56 0.29
C TYR A 116 -3.43 0.81 -0.54
N GLU A 117 -3.78 1.34 -1.70
CA GLU A 117 -4.85 0.84 -2.56
C GLU A 117 -4.28 0.10 -3.78
N TRP A 118 -4.54 -1.20 -3.88
CA TRP A 118 -4.37 -1.97 -5.09
C TRP A 118 -5.58 -1.77 -6.02
N ALA A 119 -5.47 -0.80 -6.93
CA ALA A 119 -6.52 -0.37 -7.85
C ALA A 119 -6.26 -0.84 -9.29
N THR A 120 -5.65 -2.01 -9.48
CA THR A 120 -5.31 -2.52 -10.81
C THR A 120 -5.54 -4.02 -10.96
N THR A 121 -5.91 -4.42 -12.17
CA THR A 121 -6.05 -5.84 -12.57
C THR A 121 -4.84 -6.34 -13.36
N LEU A 122 -3.90 -5.45 -13.71
CA LEU A 122 -2.81 -5.77 -14.63
C LEU A 122 -1.79 -6.75 -14.04
N PHE A 123 -1.68 -6.78 -12.72
CA PHE A 123 -0.78 -7.64 -11.97
C PHE A 123 -1.37 -7.92 -10.57
N THR A 124 -0.85 -8.96 -9.93
CA THR A 124 -1.07 -9.23 -8.51
C THR A 124 0.22 -8.91 -7.75
N PRO A 125 0.14 -8.28 -6.58
CA PRO A 125 1.32 -8.05 -5.74
C PRO A 125 1.99 -9.38 -5.38
N SER A 126 3.31 -9.41 -5.22
CA SER A 126 4.01 -10.58 -4.68
C SER A 126 3.64 -10.75 -3.21
N TRP A 127 3.25 -11.97 -2.80
CA TRP A 127 2.89 -12.26 -1.41
C TRP A 127 3.84 -13.25 -0.72
N THR A 128 4.67 -13.99 -1.45
CA THR A 128 5.51 -15.01 -0.83
C THR A 128 6.71 -14.42 -0.08
N ALA A 129 6.87 -14.77 1.21
CA ALA A 129 7.93 -14.24 2.06
C ALA A 129 7.91 -12.70 2.10
N ARG A 130 6.79 -12.14 2.54
CA ARG A 130 6.55 -10.69 2.55
C ARG A 130 6.04 -10.21 3.88
N THR A 131 6.47 -9.00 4.25
CA THR A 131 5.99 -8.26 5.40
C THR A 131 5.61 -6.87 4.91
N PHE A 132 4.32 -6.60 4.82
CA PHE A 132 3.80 -5.33 4.35
C PHE A 132 3.62 -4.34 5.51
N PHE A 133 3.96 -3.08 5.22
CA PHE A 133 3.77 -1.89 6.04
C PHE A 133 4.56 -1.86 7.36
N THR A 134 4.55 -0.69 8.00
CA THR A 134 5.31 -0.39 9.20
C THR A 134 4.78 -1.16 10.41
N ILE A 135 5.67 -1.84 11.14
CA ILE A 135 5.33 -2.57 12.37
C ILE A 135 4.73 -1.62 13.40
N GLY A 136 3.60 -2.03 14.01
CA GLY A 136 2.92 -1.26 15.05
C GLY A 136 2.01 -0.15 14.51
N GLU A 137 1.93 0.01 13.19
CA GLU A 137 0.99 0.90 12.54
C GLU A 137 -0.19 0.08 11.96
N ASN A 138 -1.36 0.72 11.79
CA ASN A 138 -2.52 0.12 11.15
C ASN A 138 -2.78 0.79 9.78
N THR A 139 -2.10 0.28 8.75
CA THR A 139 -2.30 0.70 7.36
C THR A 139 -3.49 -0.02 6.75
N ARG A 140 -4.35 0.70 6.03
CA ARG A 140 -5.44 0.07 5.28
C ARG A 140 -4.91 -0.43 3.94
N TYR A 141 -4.84 -1.75 3.76
CA TYR A 141 -4.49 -2.38 2.48
C TYR A 141 -5.77 -2.71 1.71
N LEU A 142 -6.17 -1.82 0.81
CA LEU A 142 -7.41 -1.93 0.06
C LEU A 142 -7.18 -2.61 -1.29
N PHE A 143 -7.92 -3.67 -1.58
CA PHE A 143 -8.09 -4.22 -2.92
C PHE A 143 -9.41 -3.71 -3.51
N SER A 144 -9.32 -2.69 -4.37
CA SER A 144 -10.47 -2.11 -5.07
C SER A 144 -10.66 -2.64 -6.49
N GLN A 145 -9.71 -3.42 -6.99
CA GLN A 145 -9.81 -4.20 -8.21
C GLN A 145 -9.37 -5.64 -7.94
N THR A 146 -9.97 -6.61 -8.64
CA THR A 146 -9.58 -8.02 -8.51
C THR A 146 -8.20 -8.24 -9.14
N PRO A 147 -7.21 -8.72 -8.37
CA PRO A 147 -5.89 -9.02 -8.91
C PRO A 147 -5.94 -10.10 -9.99
N SER A 148 -4.97 -10.09 -10.92
CA SER A 148 -4.90 -11.02 -12.06
C SER A 148 -4.78 -12.51 -11.70
N PHE A 149 -4.39 -12.82 -10.47
CA PHE A 149 -4.27 -14.16 -9.90
C PHE A 149 -4.37 -14.13 -8.37
N ALA A 150 -4.56 -15.30 -7.76
CA ALA A 150 -4.75 -15.44 -6.31
C ALA A 150 -3.55 -14.96 -5.48
N LEU A 151 -3.84 -14.37 -4.33
CA LEU A 151 -2.88 -13.83 -3.37
C LEU A 151 -2.26 -14.96 -2.54
N GLY A 152 -0.93 -15.05 -2.51
CA GLY A 152 -0.22 -15.94 -1.60
C GLY A 152 0.94 -16.69 -2.24
N GLY A 153 1.38 -17.75 -1.56
CA GLY A 153 2.55 -18.54 -1.95
C GLY A 153 2.92 -19.57 -0.89
N ALA A 154 4.06 -20.24 -1.06
CA ALA A 154 4.53 -21.28 -0.14
C ALA A 154 5.08 -20.74 1.19
N ASN A 155 5.58 -19.50 1.19
CA ASN A 155 6.18 -18.86 2.37
C ASN A 155 5.22 -17.85 3.01
N PRO A 156 5.35 -17.58 4.33
CA PRO A 156 4.45 -16.70 5.05
C PRO A 156 4.36 -15.27 4.50
N THR A 157 3.21 -14.64 4.75
CA THR A 157 2.94 -13.23 4.50
C THR A 157 2.43 -12.57 5.77
N VAL A 158 2.94 -11.40 6.14
CA VAL A 158 2.43 -10.59 7.24
C VAL A 158 1.98 -9.23 6.72
N ILE A 159 0.83 -8.75 7.20
CA ILE A 159 0.30 -7.42 6.93
C ILE A 159 0.17 -6.69 8.28
N TYR A 160 0.98 -5.66 8.49
CA TYR A 160 0.81 -4.73 9.62
C TYR A 160 -0.24 -3.68 9.27
N GLY A 161 -1.49 -4.12 9.31
CA GLY A 161 -2.59 -3.33 8.80
C GLY A 161 -3.92 -4.09 8.80
N THR A 162 -4.94 -3.38 8.33
CA THR A 162 -6.26 -3.93 8.03
C THR A 162 -6.29 -4.28 6.54
N LEU A 163 -6.62 -5.51 6.20
CA LEU A 163 -6.88 -5.87 4.81
C LEU A 163 -8.34 -5.53 4.47
N GLU A 164 -8.58 -4.81 3.39
CA GLU A 164 -9.94 -4.54 2.92
C GLU A 164 -10.13 -4.97 1.48
N ALA A 165 -11.24 -5.66 1.19
CA ALA A 165 -11.59 -6.08 -0.17
C ALA A 165 -12.96 -5.49 -0.59
N THR A 166 -12.94 -4.57 -1.56
CA THR A 166 -14.17 -4.10 -2.24
C THR A 166 -14.32 -4.70 -3.64
N ALA A 167 -13.27 -5.37 -4.13
CA ALA A 167 -13.32 -6.30 -5.24
C ALA A 167 -12.97 -7.74 -4.76
N PRO A 168 -13.48 -8.80 -5.42
CA PRO A 168 -13.18 -10.17 -5.03
C PRO A 168 -11.68 -10.44 -4.98
N ILE A 169 -11.24 -11.16 -3.95
CA ILE A 169 -9.88 -11.67 -3.82
C ILE A 169 -9.90 -13.16 -3.45
N THR A 170 -8.89 -13.88 -3.90
CA THR A 170 -8.69 -15.29 -3.57
C THR A 170 -7.34 -15.45 -2.91
N PHE A 171 -7.26 -16.17 -1.80
CA PHE A 171 -6.02 -16.60 -1.18
C PHE A 171 -5.63 -18.01 -1.65
N THR A 172 -4.33 -18.21 -1.79
CA THR A 172 -3.75 -19.50 -2.17
C THR A 172 -2.42 -19.78 -1.45
N GLY A 173 -2.00 -21.04 -1.56
CA GLY A 173 -0.68 -21.50 -1.13
C GLY A 173 -0.59 -21.86 0.34
N ALA A 174 0.47 -22.59 0.66
CA ALA A 174 0.70 -23.19 1.98
C ALA A 174 1.25 -22.23 3.03
N GLY A 175 1.80 -21.08 2.63
CA GLY A 175 2.36 -20.11 3.56
C GLY A 175 1.27 -19.45 4.39
N THR A 176 1.46 -19.38 5.70
CA THR A 176 0.54 -18.69 6.62
C THR A 176 0.37 -17.23 6.25
N LYS A 177 -0.87 -16.75 6.22
CA LYS A 177 -1.19 -15.32 6.04
C LYS A 177 -1.55 -14.72 7.40
N THR A 178 -0.85 -13.68 7.82
CA THR A 178 -1.12 -12.99 9.08
C THR A 178 -1.55 -11.55 8.81
N ILE A 179 -2.76 -11.20 9.21
CA ILE A 179 -3.33 -9.86 9.06
C ILE A 179 -3.55 -9.27 10.45
N ALA A 180 -2.71 -8.32 10.84
CA ALA A 180 -2.60 -7.88 12.23
C ALA A 180 -3.86 -7.18 12.77
N ASN A 181 -4.61 -6.47 11.92
CA ASN A 181 -5.75 -5.64 12.36
C ASN A 181 -7.08 -6.05 11.72
N GLY A 182 -7.18 -7.30 11.26
CA GLY A 182 -8.42 -7.85 10.74
C GLY A 182 -8.62 -7.65 9.24
N ILE A 183 -9.74 -8.22 8.76
CA ILE A 183 -10.15 -8.19 7.37
C ILE A 183 -11.53 -7.52 7.29
N LEU A 184 -11.69 -6.56 6.39
CA LEU A 184 -12.92 -5.82 6.12
C LEU A 184 -13.31 -5.93 4.64
N GLY A 185 -14.49 -5.44 4.30
CA GLY A 185 -14.90 -5.25 2.91
C GLY A 185 -16.30 -5.77 2.61
N SER A 186 -16.77 -5.48 1.40
CA SER A 186 -18.08 -5.88 0.88
C SER A 186 -18.00 -6.98 -0.18
N ALA A 187 -16.80 -7.31 -0.65
CA ALA A 187 -16.59 -8.32 -1.68
C ALA A 187 -16.30 -9.72 -1.09
N ALA A 188 -16.43 -10.73 -1.95
CA ALA A 188 -16.10 -12.09 -1.60
C ALA A 188 -14.59 -12.26 -1.37
N ILE A 189 -14.22 -12.94 -0.28
CA ILE A 189 -12.86 -13.36 0.03
C ILE A 189 -12.85 -14.88 0.05
N ASP A 190 -12.24 -15.50 -0.96
CA ASP A 190 -12.11 -16.95 -1.06
C ASP A 190 -10.78 -17.41 -0.46
N ALA A 191 -10.83 -18.16 0.63
CA ALA A 191 -9.65 -18.72 1.29
C ALA A 191 -9.51 -20.24 1.10
N SER A 192 -10.33 -20.87 0.25
CA SER A 192 -10.36 -22.33 0.09
C SER A 192 -9.05 -22.94 -0.40
N GLY A 193 -8.23 -22.15 -1.12
CA GLY A 193 -6.91 -22.55 -1.59
C GLY A 193 -5.75 -22.25 -0.62
N SER A 194 -6.03 -21.65 0.55
CA SER A 194 -5.02 -21.28 1.55
C SER A 194 -5.01 -22.27 2.71
N THR A 195 -3.83 -22.56 3.25
CA THR A 195 -3.71 -23.47 4.40
C THR A 195 -4.14 -22.78 5.70
N GLU A 196 -3.67 -21.55 5.96
CA GLU A 196 -3.98 -20.82 7.18
C GLU A 196 -4.04 -19.30 6.94
N ILE A 197 -5.04 -18.66 7.57
CA ILE A 197 -5.16 -17.20 7.65
C ILE A 197 -5.43 -16.85 9.11
N PHE A 198 -4.51 -16.11 9.73
CA PHE A 198 -4.69 -15.52 11.05
C PHE A 198 -5.05 -14.05 10.89
N SER A 199 -6.13 -13.64 11.54
CA SER A 199 -6.50 -12.24 11.65
C SER A 199 -6.89 -11.93 13.09
N SER A 200 -6.18 -11.00 13.74
CA SER A 200 -6.62 -10.47 15.03
C SER A 200 -7.52 -9.25 14.81
N PRO A 201 -8.76 -9.24 15.32
CA PRO A 201 -9.54 -8.01 15.34
C PRO A 201 -8.91 -7.04 16.35
N GLU A 202 -8.64 -5.81 15.93
CA GLU A 202 -8.27 -4.75 16.87
C GLU A 202 -9.54 -4.36 17.68
N ALA A 203 -9.53 -4.71 18.98
CA ALA A 203 -10.41 -4.25 20.07
C ALA A 203 -11.94 -4.35 19.89
N GLN A 204 -12.51 -5.55 20.05
CA GLN A 204 -13.74 -5.78 20.84
C GLN A 204 -13.55 -7.07 21.66
N PRO A 205 -14.05 -7.19 22.90
CA PRO A 205 -13.84 -8.40 23.70
C PRO A 205 -14.58 -9.58 23.07
N VAL A 206 -13.84 -10.47 22.42
CA VAL A 206 -14.34 -11.77 21.98
C VAL A 206 -14.24 -12.71 23.17
N TYR A 207 -15.39 -13.09 23.74
CA TYR A 207 -15.47 -14.17 24.71
C TYR A 207 -15.27 -15.50 23.97
N TRP A 208 -14.17 -16.20 24.28
CA TRP A 208 -14.00 -17.59 23.86
C TRP A 208 -14.96 -18.46 24.69
N VAL A 209 -15.92 -19.10 24.05
CA VAL A 209 -16.45 -20.37 24.57
C VAL A 209 -15.63 -21.45 23.88
N GLU A 210 -14.67 -22.02 24.59
CA GLU A 210 -14.10 -23.29 24.18
C GLU A 210 -15.24 -24.32 24.17
N GLN A 211 -15.57 -24.85 22.99
CA GLN A 211 -16.39 -26.03 22.89
C GLN A 211 -15.57 -27.10 22.19
N ASP A 212 -15.26 -28.13 22.97
CA ASP A 212 -14.53 -29.32 22.58
C ASP A 212 -15.07 -29.91 21.27
N CYS A 213 -14.12 -30.17 20.36
CA CYS A 213 -14.01 -31.28 19.42
C CYS A 213 -15.24 -31.76 18.59
N SER A 214 -14.95 -31.98 17.31
CA SER A 214 -15.65 -32.85 16.35
C SER A 214 -16.85 -32.26 15.57
N HIS A 215 -16.50 -31.80 14.37
CA HIS A 215 -17.28 -31.78 13.12
C HIS A 215 -18.13 -30.53 12.77
N CYS A 216 -17.83 -30.03 11.56
CA CYS A 216 -18.57 -29.08 10.71
C CYS A 216 -18.61 -27.60 11.17
N LEU A 217 -17.68 -26.79 10.63
CA LEU A 217 -17.84 -25.34 10.59
C LEU A 217 -18.87 -24.97 9.52
N GLN A 218 -19.96 -24.34 9.95
CA GLN A 218 -20.80 -23.49 9.11
C GLN A 218 -20.88 -22.14 9.81
N ALA A 219 -20.28 -21.11 9.21
CA ALA A 219 -20.36 -19.76 9.75
C ALA A 219 -21.79 -19.23 9.54
N LEU A 220 -22.50 -18.95 10.64
CA LEU A 220 -23.76 -18.22 10.62
C LEU A 220 -23.46 -16.75 10.95
N LEU A 221 -23.68 -15.86 9.98
CA LEU A 221 -23.73 -14.42 10.23
C LEU A 221 -24.99 -14.10 11.05
N ILE A 222 -24.82 -13.40 12.17
CA ILE A 222 -25.86 -12.56 12.78
C ILE A 222 -25.27 -11.17 12.97
#